data_AF-A0A2N1SYH5-F1
#
_entry.id   AF-A0A2N1SYH5-F1
#
_cell.length_a   1.000
_cell.length_b   1.000
_cell.length_c   1.000
_cell.angle_alpha   90.00
_cell.angle_beta   90.00
_cell.angle_gamma   90.00
#
_symmetry.space_group_name_H-M   'P 1'
#
loop_
_entity.id
_entity.type
_entity.pdbx_description
1 polymer ?
#
loop_
_entity_poly.entity_id
_entity_poly.type
_entity_poly.pdbx_seq_one_letter_code
_entity_poly.pdbx_strand_id
1 'polypeptide(L)'
;MTIHKKTIGFSLIIAVCLAGASFLSVSAQNTSITAQQTEKIHSNCTSLKNTLNQLHSSDALLRVNMGQTYESVLTKLIDRFNSRLSNNKINNDNLKSATSEYNTALDVFRLDYKTYEERLSDALNTDCSEQPAAFYDAVAIARGERIRVHADVVRLDQLIDKYQQSLDQFEKDYRSVVQGLKK
;
A
#
# COMPACT_ATOMS: atom_id res chain seq x y z
N MET A 1 -48.39 -38.42 -44.48
CA MET A 1 -47.55 -37.34 -45.00
C MET A 1 -46.32 -37.23 -44.10
N THR A 2 -45.19 -37.66 -44.64
CA THR A 2 -43.78 -37.41 -44.27
C THR A 2 -43.55 -35.94 -43.83
N ILE A 3 -42.62 -35.52 -42.95
CA ILE A 3 -41.23 -35.90 -42.62
C ILE A 3 -40.81 -35.23 -41.27
N HIS A 4 -39.89 -35.88 -40.56
CA HIS A 4 -39.07 -35.40 -39.43
C HIS A 4 -38.31 -34.07 -39.65
N LYS A 5 -38.02 -33.34 -38.56
CA LYS A 5 -36.69 -32.72 -38.34
C LYS A 5 -36.32 -32.68 -36.85
N LYS A 6 -35.22 -33.37 -36.53
CA LYS A 6 -34.47 -33.40 -35.26
C LYS A 6 -33.69 -32.10 -35.04
N THR A 7 -33.49 -31.72 -33.78
CA THR A 7 -32.20 -31.27 -33.16
C THR A 7 -32.46 -30.98 -31.67
N ILE A 8 -32.03 -31.83 -30.73
CA ILE A 8 -30.77 -31.72 -29.93
C ILE A 8 -30.77 -30.38 -29.16
N GLY A 9 -30.97 -30.25 -27.85
CA GLY A 9 -30.62 -31.09 -26.72
C GLY A 9 -29.29 -30.62 -26.11
N PHE A 10 -29.31 -29.78 -25.07
CA PHE A 10 -28.26 -29.71 -24.04
C PHE A 10 -28.70 -28.89 -22.81
N SER A 11 -28.85 -29.57 -21.67
CA SER A 11 -28.92 -28.99 -20.33
C SER A 11 -27.52 -28.60 -19.86
N LEU A 12 -27.35 -27.50 -19.11
CA LEU A 12 -26.40 -27.47 -17.99
C LEU A 12 -26.60 -26.25 -17.06
N ILE A 13 -27.10 -26.55 -15.86
CA ILE A 13 -26.61 -26.15 -14.53
C ILE A 13 -25.93 -24.77 -14.42
N ILE A 14 -26.60 -23.85 -13.74
CA ILE A 14 -26.08 -22.55 -13.29
C ILE A 14 -25.14 -22.80 -12.10
N ALA A 15 -23.84 -22.68 -12.33
CA ALA A 15 -22.82 -22.63 -11.29
C ALA A 15 -22.62 -21.17 -10.87
N VAL A 16 -22.88 -20.89 -9.60
CA VAL A 16 -22.58 -19.63 -8.91
C VAL A 16 -21.06 -19.46 -8.83
N CYS A 17 -20.53 -18.40 -9.43
CA CYS A 17 -19.16 -17.96 -9.21
C CYS A 17 -19.15 -16.67 -8.38
N LEU A 18 -18.96 -16.84 -7.06
CA LEU A 18 -18.42 -15.80 -6.19
C LEU A 18 -16.98 -15.49 -6.66
N ALA A 19 -16.80 -14.38 -7.36
CA ALA A 19 -15.53 -13.66 -7.38
C ALA A 19 -15.44 -12.87 -6.06
N GLY A 20 -14.38 -12.88 -5.27
CA GLY A 20 -13.00 -13.24 -5.53
C GLY A 20 -12.16 -12.33 -4.63
N ALA A 21 -12.10 -12.64 -3.35
CA ALA A 21 -11.16 -12.04 -2.40
C ALA A 21 -10.42 -13.18 -1.68
N SER A 22 -9.69 -13.96 -2.46
CA SER A 22 -8.69 -14.87 -1.91
C SER A 22 -7.48 -14.01 -1.56
N PHE A 23 -7.39 -13.62 -0.29
CA PHE A 23 -6.10 -13.32 0.31
C PHE A 23 -5.27 -14.60 0.16
N LEU A 24 -4.30 -14.57 -0.74
CA LEU A 24 -3.25 -15.57 -0.74
C LEU A 24 -2.48 -15.36 0.56
N SER A 25 -2.79 -16.15 1.58
CA SER A 25 -1.87 -16.37 2.69
C SER A 25 -0.60 -16.93 2.06
N VAL A 26 0.40 -16.07 1.87
CA VAL A 26 1.76 -16.48 1.56
C VAL A 26 2.26 -17.20 2.81
N SER A 27 2.06 -18.51 2.87
CA SER A 27 2.89 -19.34 3.74
C SER A 27 4.31 -19.17 3.25
N ALA A 28 5.15 -18.55 4.07
CA ALA A 28 6.59 -18.55 3.90
C ALA A 28 7.05 -20.01 3.91
N GLN A 29 7.16 -20.60 2.72
CA GLN A 29 7.80 -21.88 2.55
C GLN A 29 9.29 -21.62 2.81
N ASN A 30 9.79 -22.09 3.95
CA ASN A 30 11.22 -22.10 4.29
C ASN A 30 11.96 -22.96 3.25
N THR A 31 12.17 -22.40 2.07
CA THR A 31 13.02 -22.93 1.03
C THR A 31 14.44 -22.55 1.43
N SER A 32 15.09 -23.47 2.13
CA SER A 32 16.51 -23.37 2.46
C SER A 32 17.29 -22.99 1.20
N ILE A 33 18.14 -21.97 1.31
CA ILE A 33 19.00 -21.52 0.22
C ILE A 33 19.85 -22.67 -0.33
N THR A 34 19.92 -22.79 -1.65
CA THR A 34 20.72 -23.84 -2.29
C THR A 34 22.22 -23.54 -2.18
N ALA A 35 23.06 -24.57 -2.17
CA ALA A 35 24.52 -24.40 -2.14
C ALA A 35 25.05 -23.51 -3.29
N GLN A 36 24.41 -23.57 -4.47
CA GLN A 36 24.77 -22.71 -5.60
C GLN A 36 24.45 -21.23 -5.34
N GLN A 37 23.33 -20.93 -4.67
CA GLN A 37 22.98 -19.56 -4.29
C GLN A 37 23.93 -19.05 -3.19
N THR A 38 24.29 -19.89 -2.22
CA THR A 38 25.28 -19.59 -1.19
C THR A 38 26.63 -19.19 -1.80
N GLU A 39 27.14 -19.99 -2.75
CA GLU A 39 28.41 -19.71 -3.45
C GLU A 39 28.33 -18.41 -4.27
N LYS A 40 27.20 -18.15 -4.93
CA LYS A 40 26.98 -16.89 -5.66
C LYS A 40 26.98 -15.68 -4.73
N ILE A 41 26.38 -15.78 -3.56
CA ILE A 41 26.37 -14.70 -2.57
C ILE A 41 27.79 -14.45 -2.06
N HIS A 42 28.50 -15.52 -1.67
CA HIS A 42 29.88 -15.44 -1.21
C HIS A 42 30.78 -14.74 -2.25
N SER A 43 30.79 -15.25 -3.48
CA SER A 43 31.64 -14.74 -4.58
C SER A 43 31.30 -13.31 -5.03
N ASN A 44 30.09 -12.81 -4.74
CA ASN A 44 29.64 -11.48 -5.17
C ASN A 44 29.34 -10.54 -3.99
N CYS A 45 29.76 -10.89 -2.77
CA CYS A 45 29.36 -10.20 -1.54
C CYS A 45 29.58 -8.67 -1.60
N THR A 46 30.75 -8.19 -2.03
CA THR A 46 31.03 -6.76 -2.18
C THR A 46 30.07 -6.06 -3.15
N SER A 47 29.80 -6.68 -4.30
CA SER A 47 28.88 -6.11 -5.32
C SER A 47 27.44 -6.04 -4.80
N LEU A 48 26.99 -7.09 -4.10
CA LEU A 48 25.67 -7.14 -3.47
C LEU A 48 25.52 -6.05 -2.39
N LYS A 49 26.52 -5.88 -1.53
CA LYS A 49 26.53 -4.85 -0.48
C LYS A 49 26.54 -3.45 -1.08
N ASN A 50 27.31 -3.21 -2.14
CA ASN A 50 27.30 -1.93 -2.85
C ASN A 50 25.93 -1.60 -3.43
N THR A 51 25.28 -2.60 -4.06
CA THR A 51 23.93 -2.46 -4.60
C THR A 51 22.90 -2.14 -3.51
N LEU A 52 22.96 -2.86 -2.38
CA LEU A 52 22.06 -2.60 -1.24
C LEU A 52 22.31 -1.22 -0.60
N ASN A 53 23.57 -0.78 -0.49
CA ASN A 53 23.90 0.56 0.03
C ASN A 53 23.37 1.67 -0.87
N GLN A 54 23.47 1.50 -2.19
CA GLN A 54 22.90 2.46 -3.14
C GLN A 54 21.38 2.50 -3.02
N LEU A 55 20.73 1.34 -2.88
CA LEU A 55 19.29 1.25 -2.63
C LEU A 55 18.90 1.95 -1.32
N HIS A 56 19.59 1.67 -0.22
CA HIS A 56 19.35 2.28 1.09
C HIS A 56 19.42 3.82 1.03
N SER A 57 20.44 4.34 0.35
CA SER A 57 20.61 5.79 0.17
C SER A 57 19.48 6.40 -0.67
N SER A 58 19.10 5.74 -1.76
CA SER A 58 18.03 6.20 -2.65
C SER A 58 16.67 6.19 -1.95
N ASP A 59 16.33 5.10 -1.26
CA ASP A 59 15.05 4.94 -0.59
C ASP A 59 14.93 5.90 0.61
N ALA A 60 16.03 6.17 1.33
CA ALA A 60 16.06 7.17 2.41
C ALA A 60 15.63 8.56 1.93
N LEU A 61 16.14 9.02 0.79
CA LEU A 61 15.77 10.31 0.20
C LEU A 61 14.30 10.30 -0.26
N LEU A 62 13.87 9.25 -0.96
CA LEU A 62 12.51 9.12 -1.44
C LEU A 62 11.51 9.19 -0.30
N ARG A 63 11.79 8.53 0.83
CA ARG A 63 10.91 8.56 2.00
C ARG A 63 10.78 9.93 2.63
N VAL A 64 11.87 10.68 2.76
CA VAL A 64 11.79 12.05 3.31
C VAL A 64 10.86 12.88 2.44
N ASN A 65 11.01 12.82 1.12
CA ASN A 65 10.19 13.58 0.17
C ASN A 65 8.71 13.15 0.20
N MET A 66 8.43 11.85 0.13
CA MET A 66 7.05 11.34 0.14
C MET A 66 6.38 11.57 1.50
N GLY A 67 7.08 11.28 2.59
CA GLY A 67 6.60 11.54 3.95
C GLY A 67 6.22 13.01 4.12
N GLN A 68 7.11 13.94 3.76
CA GLN A 68 6.80 15.38 3.81
C GLN A 68 5.60 15.77 2.95
N THR A 69 5.42 15.13 1.79
CA THR A 69 4.29 15.39 0.91
C THR A 69 2.97 14.98 1.57
N TYR A 70 2.89 13.75 2.09
CA TYR A 70 1.70 13.25 2.78
C TYR A 70 1.37 14.05 4.04
N GLU A 71 2.39 14.41 4.82
CA GLU A 71 2.24 15.32 5.97
C GLU A 71 1.69 16.69 5.56
N SER A 72 2.19 17.23 4.46
CA SER A 72 1.74 18.54 3.96
C SER A 72 0.30 18.46 3.47
N VAL A 73 -0.12 17.36 2.84
CA VAL A 73 -1.53 17.15 2.46
C VAL A 73 -2.43 17.15 3.69
N LEU A 74 -2.08 16.39 4.73
CA LEU A 74 -2.85 16.35 5.98
C LEU A 74 -2.89 17.72 6.65
N THR A 75 -1.72 18.26 7.01
CA THR A 75 -1.62 19.43 7.90
C THR A 75 -1.93 20.77 7.23
N LYS A 76 -1.68 20.89 5.91
CA LYS A 76 -1.87 22.16 5.20
C LYS A 76 -3.16 22.22 4.39
N LEU A 77 -3.71 21.08 3.98
CA LEU A 77 -4.95 21.04 3.19
C LEU A 77 -6.10 20.51 4.03
N ILE A 78 -6.05 19.23 4.41
CA ILE A 78 -7.16 18.51 5.04
C ILE A 78 -7.55 19.14 6.38
N ASP A 79 -6.61 19.23 7.32
CA ASP A 79 -6.86 19.71 8.67
C ASP A 79 -7.33 21.17 8.68
N ARG A 80 -6.72 21.99 7.82
CA ARG A 80 -7.07 23.41 7.73
C ARG A 80 -8.48 23.62 7.18
N PHE A 81 -8.85 22.87 6.16
CA PHE A 81 -10.19 22.94 5.59
C PHE A 81 -11.24 22.47 6.60
N ASN A 82 -11.04 21.29 7.18
CA ASN A 82 -11.94 20.74 8.19
C ASN A 82 -12.08 21.68 9.41
N SER A 83 -10.98 22.27 9.87
CA SER A 83 -11.01 23.24 10.98
C SER A 83 -11.84 24.47 10.65
N ARG A 84 -11.75 24.99 9.42
CA ARG A 84 -12.58 26.13 8.99
C ARG A 84 -14.06 25.77 8.99
N LEU A 85 -14.44 24.59 8.50
CA LEU A 85 -15.82 24.13 8.51
C LEU A 85 -16.36 24.01 9.94
N SER A 86 -15.60 23.36 10.83
CA SER A 86 -15.98 23.20 12.23
C SER A 86 -16.09 24.54 12.97
N ASN A 87 -15.17 25.48 12.74
CA ASN A 87 -15.23 26.82 13.33
C ASN A 87 -16.46 27.62 12.87
N ASN A 88 -16.99 27.32 11.68
CA ASN A 88 -18.21 27.92 11.16
C ASN A 88 -19.47 27.08 11.44
N LYS A 89 -19.37 26.06 12.30
CA LYS A 89 -20.48 25.15 12.66
C LYS A 89 -21.12 24.44 11.46
N ILE A 90 -20.35 24.23 10.40
CA ILE A 90 -20.78 23.47 9.23
C ILE A 90 -20.52 21.99 9.49
N ASN A 91 -21.53 21.14 9.29
CA ASN A 91 -21.36 19.68 9.42
C ASN A 91 -20.30 19.21 8.40
N ASN A 92 -19.29 18.52 8.93
CA ASN A 92 -18.20 17.95 8.16
C ASN A 92 -17.83 16.53 8.62
N ASP A 93 -18.81 15.75 9.10
CA ASP A 93 -18.57 14.45 9.73
C ASP A 93 -17.94 13.44 8.75
N ASN A 94 -18.41 13.41 7.49
CA ASN A 94 -17.83 12.56 6.45
C ASN A 94 -16.36 12.91 6.14
N LEU A 95 -16.05 14.22 6.10
CA LEU A 95 -14.68 14.70 5.88
C LEU A 95 -13.77 14.33 7.05
N LYS A 96 -14.27 14.46 8.30
CA LYS A 96 -13.55 14.05 9.51
C LYS A 96 -13.29 12.55 9.53
N SER A 97 -14.27 11.74 9.14
CA SER A 97 -14.10 10.29 9.03
C SER A 97 -13.03 9.91 8.00
N ALA A 98 -13.07 10.50 6.80
CA ALA A 98 -12.04 10.29 5.78
C ALA A 98 -10.64 10.74 6.25
N THR A 99 -10.58 11.84 6.99
CA THR A 99 -9.32 12.36 7.58
C THR A 99 -8.76 11.41 8.62
N SER A 100 -9.62 10.86 9.49
CA SER A 100 -9.21 9.88 10.50
C SER A 100 -8.59 8.65 9.86
N GLU A 101 -9.20 8.11 8.81
CA GLU A 101 -8.64 6.96 8.07
C GLU A 101 -7.30 7.30 7.40
N TYR A 102 -7.18 8.49 6.79
CA TYR A 102 -5.93 8.96 6.22
C TYR A 102 -4.82 9.06 7.26
N ASN A 103 -5.11 9.68 8.41
CA ASN A 103 -4.13 9.86 9.48
C ASN A 103 -3.65 8.51 10.03
N THR A 104 -4.56 7.55 10.26
CA THR A 104 -4.18 6.19 10.69
C THR A 104 -3.30 5.49 9.66
N ALA A 105 -3.62 5.59 8.36
CA ALA A 105 -2.77 5.00 7.32
C ALA A 105 -1.40 5.67 7.25
N LEU A 106 -1.32 6.98 7.50
CA LEU A 106 -0.06 7.71 7.54
C LEU A 106 0.80 7.28 8.74
N ASP A 107 0.20 7.04 9.90
CA ASP A 107 0.89 6.47 11.06
C ASP A 107 1.47 5.08 10.75
N VAL A 108 0.71 4.22 10.08
CA VAL A 108 1.17 2.89 9.64
C VAL A 108 2.33 3.01 8.65
N PHE A 109 2.21 3.84 7.62
CA PHE A 109 3.31 4.09 6.67
C PHE A 109 4.61 4.51 7.36
N ARG A 110 4.53 5.42 8.34
CA ARG A 110 5.71 5.88 9.09
C ARG A 110 6.35 4.73 9.88
N LEU A 111 5.54 3.86 10.48
CA LEU A 111 6.00 2.70 11.24
C LEU A 111 6.63 1.64 10.33
N ASP A 112 5.91 1.20 9.30
CA ASP A 112 6.35 0.14 8.41
C ASP A 112 7.60 0.57 7.62
N TYR A 113 7.72 1.85 7.27
CA TYR A 113 8.96 2.35 6.69
C TYR A 113 10.13 2.27 7.67
N LYS A 114 9.92 2.67 8.94
CA LYS A 114 10.98 2.58 9.96
C LYS A 114 11.43 1.12 10.11
N THR A 115 10.49 0.18 10.18
CA THR A 115 10.80 -1.25 10.23
C THR A 115 11.55 -1.73 8.99
N TYR A 116 11.14 -1.31 7.79
CA TYR A 116 11.88 -1.61 6.56
C TYR A 116 13.33 -1.11 6.61
N GLU A 117 13.55 0.13 7.05
CA GLU A 117 14.88 0.72 7.17
C GLU A 117 15.76 -0.06 8.15
N GLU A 118 15.22 -0.41 9.31
CA GLU A 118 15.91 -1.25 10.30
C GLU A 118 16.31 -2.60 9.70
N ARG A 119 15.40 -3.27 8.96
CA ARG A 119 15.69 -4.57 8.33
C ARG A 119 16.69 -4.49 7.18
N LEU A 120 16.67 -3.41 6.41
CA LEU A 120 17.67 -3.20 5.36
C LEU A 120 19.05 -2.95 5.99
N SER A 121 19.10 -2.19 7.08
CA SER A 121 20.32 -1.99 7.88
C SER A 121 20.83 -3.32 8.47
N ASP A 122 19.96 -4.18 8.99
CA ASP A 122 20.34 -5.54 9.44
C ASP A 122 20.98 -6.37 8.31
N ALA A 123 20.37 -6.35 7.11
CA ALA A 123 20.93 -7.04 5.93
C ALA A 123 22.29 -6.45 5.53
N LEU A 124 22.43 -5.12 5.57
CA LEU A 124 23.69 -4.41 5.31
C LEU A 124 24.75 -4.63 6.39
N ASN A 125 24.39 -5.06 7.59
CA ASN A 125 25.35 -5.40 8.64
C ASN A 125 25.71 -6.89 8.66
N THR A 126 24.93 -7.75 8.00
CA THR A 126 25.22 -9.18 7.91
C THR A 126 26.40 -9.45 6.97
N ASP A 127 27.38 -10.23 7.42
CA ASP A 127 28.54 -10.61 6.60
C ASP A 127 28.13 -11.66 5.56
N CYS A 128 28.07 -11.28 4.28
CA CYS A 128 27.72 -12.20 3.20
C CYS A 128 28.83 -13.16 2.79
N SER A 129 30.07 -12.94 3.21
CA SER A 129 31.19 -13.85 2.97
C SER A 129 31.22 -14.94 4.03
N GLU A 130 31.04 -14.58 5.30
CA GLU A 130 31.05 -15.57 6.38
C GLU A 130 29.68 -16.24 6.59
N GLN A 131 28.59 -15.51 6.35
CA GLN A 131 27.22 -15.93 6.66
C GLN A 131 26.25 -15.72 5.47
N PRO A 132 26.53 -16.29 4.28
CA PRO A 132 25.74 -16.10 3.06
C PRO A 132 24.25 -16.48 3.20
N ALA A 133 23.92 -17.51 3.99
CA ALA A 133 22.54 -17.91 4.23
C ALA A 133 21.79 -16.87 5.10
N ALA A 134 22.40 -16.39 6.18
CA ALA A 134 21.82 -15.35 7.02
C ALA A 134 21.64 -14.03 6.26
N PHE A 135 22.61 -13.67 5.40
CA PHE A 135 22.49 -12.50 4.54
C PHE A 135 21.30 -12.63 3.57
N TYR A 136 21.13 -13.79 2.94
CA TYR A 136 19.99 -14.05 2.05
C TYR A 136 18.66 -13.87 2.77
N ASP A 137 18.52 -14.45 3.97
CA ASP A 137 17.30 -14.36 4.76
C ASP A 137 17.03 -12.91 5.18
N ALA A 138 18.07 -12.17 5.61
CA ALA A 138 17.94 -10.76 5.97
C ALA A 138 17.48 -9.90 4.78
N VAL A 139 18.02 -10.14 3.57
CA VAL A 139 17.58 -9.46 2.34
C VAL A 139 16.14 -9.83 2.00
N ALA A 140 15.74 -11.09 2.16
CA ALA A 140 14.37 -11.54 1.90
C ALA A 140 13.37 -10.87 2.86
N ILE A 141 13.72 -10.75 4.14
CA ILE A 141 12.92 -10.04 5.15
C ILE A 141 12.80 -8.56 4.78
N ALA A 142 13.92 -7.87 4.52
CA ALA A 142 13.91 -6.46 4.13
C ALA A 142 13.08 -6.22 2.86
N ARG A 143 13.12 -7.13 1.89
CA ARG A 143 12.27 -7.08 0.70
C ARG A 143 10.78 -7.22 1.04
N GLY A 144 10.42 -8.10 1.97
CA GLY A 144 9.06 -8.24 2.48
C GLY A 144 8.54 -6.95 3.10
N GLU A 145 9.34 -6.31 3.95
CA GLU A 145 8.98 -5.02 4.57
C GLU A 145 8.86 -3.90 3.52
N ARG A 146 9.74 -3.87 2.50
CA ARG A 146 9.63 -2.92 1.39
C ARG A 146 8.32 -3.06 0.61
N ILE A 147 7.79 -4.27 0.48
CA ILE A 147 6.48 -4.52 -0.16
C ILE A 147 5.34 -3.96 0.70
N ARG A 148 5.43 -4.03 2.03
CA ARG A 148 4.45 -3.42 2.93
C ARG A 148 4.43 -1.90 2.77
N VAL A 149 5.60 -1.26 2.79
CA VAL A 149 5.74 0.18 2.53
C VAL A 149 5.09 0.58 1.20
N HIS A 150 5.28 -0.23 0.15
CA HIS A 150 4.63 0.02 -1.14
C HIS A 150 3.09 -0.08 -1.05
N ALA A 151 2.56 -1.06 -0.32
CA ALA A 151 1.13 -1.19 -0.10
C ALA A 151 0.56 0.01 0.68
N ASP A 152 1.31 0.55 1.64
CA ASP A 152 0.92 1.75 2.39
C ASP A 152 0.84 2.99 1.50
N VAL A 153 1.79 3.18 0.59
CA VAL A 153 1.77 4.27 -0.40
C VAL A 153 0.52 4.18 -1.27
N VAL A 154 0.23 2.99 -1.81
CA VAL A 154 -1.00 2.77 -2.60
C VAL A 154 -2.25 3.07 -1.77
N ARG A 155 -2.26 2.67 -0.50
CA ARG A 155 -3.39 2.93 0.42
C ARG A 155 -3.56 4.41 0.73
N LEU A 156 -2.46 5.15 0.93
CA LEU A 156 -2.48 6.59 1.16
C LEU A 156 -3.03 7.35 -0.04
N ASP A 157 -2.62 6.99 -1.25
CA ASP A 157 -3.12 7.61 -2.48
C ASP A 157 -4.65 7.37 -2.63
N GLN A 158 -5.11 6.14 -2.39
CA GLN A 158 -6.55 5.83 -2.36
C GLN A 158 -7.33 6.64 -1.31
N LEU A 159 -6.70 6.97 -0.18
CA LEU A 159 -7.33 7.77 0.87
C LEU A 159 -7.39 9.26 0.52
N ILE A 160 -6.43 9.76 -0.25
CA ILE A 160 -6.49 11.11 -0.82
C ILE A 160 -7.69 11.18 -1.78
N ASP A 161 -7.85 10.19 -2.66
CA ASP A 161 -9.00 10.12 -3.57
C ASP A 161 -10.32 10.02 -2.81
N LYS A 162 -10.38 9.22 -1.74
CA LYS A 162 -11.56 9.12 -0.86
C LYS A 162 -11.89 10.47 -0.19
N TYR A 163 -10.88 11.19 0.28
CA TYR A 163 -11.07 12.51 0.86
C TYR A 163 -11.60 13.49 -0.20
N GLN A 164 -11.06 13.47 -1.41
CA GLN A 164 -11.55 14.28 -2.53
C GLN A 164 -13.01 13.97 -2.86
N GLN A 165 -13.41 12.70 -2.93
CA GLN A 165 -14.82 12.32 -3.15
C GLN A 165 -15.73 12.84 -2.03
N SER A 166 -15.25 12.79 -0.78
CA SER A 166 -15.98 13.33 0.38
C SER A 166 -16.13 14.86 0.29
N LEU A 167 -15.12 15.54 -0.25
CA LEU A 167 -15.14 16.98 -0.51
C LEU A 167 -16.12 17.35 -1.62
N ASP A 168 -16.14 16.60 -2.72
CA ASP A 168 -17.07 16.81 -3.83
C ASP A 168 -18.53 16.62 -3.37
N GLN A 169 -18.77 15.63 -2.52
CA GLN A 169 -20.09 15.41 -1.95
C GLN A 169 -20.49 16.55 -1.02
N PHE A 170 -19.58 16.95 -0.13
CA PHE A 170 -19.77 18.10 0.76
C PHE A 170 -20.11 19.38 -0.03
N GLU A 171 -19.42 19.65 -1.15
CA GLU A 171 -19.68 20.83 -1.98
C GLU A 171 -21.10 20.80 -2.57
N LYS A 172 -21.53 19.65 -3.09
CA LYS A 172 -22.89 19.47 -3.64
C LYS A 172 -23.95 19.71 -2.56
N ASP A 173 -23.77 19.11 -1.40
CA ASP A 173 -24.69 19.24 -0.27
C ASP A 173 -24.76 20.69 0.19
N TYR A 174 -23.61 21.34 0.37
CA TYR A 174 -23.54 22.74 0.77
C TYR A 174 -24.22 23.68 -0.23
N ARG A 175 -24.00 23.50 -1.54
CA ARG A 175 -24.65 24.30 -2.59
C ARG A 175 -26.16 24.11 -2.58
N SER A 176 -26.65 22.90 -2.36
CA SER A 176 -28.09 22.63 -2.30
C SER A 176 -28.77 23.38 -1.15
N VAL A 177 -28.12 23.42 0.03
CA VAL A 177 -28.60 24.17 1.20
C VAL A 177 -28.61 25.67 0.90
N VAL A 178 -27.50 26.22 0.38
CA VAL A 178 -27.40 27.66 0.08
C VAL A 178 -28.41 28.09 -0.99
N GLN A 179 -28.66 27.27 -2.01
CA GLN A 179 -29.68 27.56 -3.03
C GLN A 179 -31.10 27.43 -2.47
N GLY A 180 -31.35 26.48 -1.57
CA GLY A 180 -32.63 26.35 -0.87
C GLY A 180 -32.95 27.55 0.01
N LEU A 181 -31.95 28.17 0.64
CA LEU A 181 -32.09 29.40 1.45
C LEU A 181 -32.36 30.66 0.62
N LYS A 182 -32.20 30.62 -0.71
CA LYS A 182 -32.46 31.77 -1.61
C LYS A 182 -33.88 31.80 -2.19
N LYS A 183 -34.72 30.81 -1.86
CA LYS A 183 -36.15 30.79 -2.22
C LYS A 183 -36.99 31.23 -1.03
#